data_AF-A0A377DUS7-F1
#
_entry.id   AF-A0A377DUS7-F1
#
_cell.length_a   1.000
_cell.length_b   1.000
_cell.length_c   1.000
_cell.angle_alpha   90.00
_cell.angle_beta   90.00
_cell.angle_gamma   90.00
#
_symmetry.space_group_name_H-M   'P 1'
#
loop_
_entity.id
_entity.type
_entity.pdbx_description
1 polymer ?
#
loop_
_entity_poly.entity_id
_entity_poly.type
_entity_poly.pdbx_seq_one_letter_code
_entity_poly.pdbx_strand_id
1 'polypeptide(L)'
;MIFNIQRYSTHDGPGIRTVVFLKGCSLGCRWCQNPESRARTQDLLYDARLCLEGCELCAKAAPEVIERALNGLLIHREKLTPEHLTALTDCCPTQALTVCGEVKSVEEIMTTVLRDKPFYDRSGGGLTLSGGEPFMQPEMAMALLQASHEAGIHTAVETCLHVPWKYIAPSLPYIDLFLADLKTRCRRAV
;
A
#
# COMPACT_ATOMS: atom_id res chain seq x y z
N MET A 1 7.92 -1.55 2.42
CA MET A 1 7.13 -0.30 2.35
C MET A 1 5.66 -0.63 2.20
N ILE A 2 4.83 -0.05 3.05
CA ILE A 2 3.37 -0.22 3.01
C ILE A 2 2.73 1.15 2.76
N PHE A 3 1.45 1.18 2.40
CA PHE A 3 0.71 2.45 2.37
C PHE A 3 -0.50 2.50 3.29
N ASN A 4 -0.96 1.35 3.80
CA ASN A 4 -2.06 1.30 4.75
C ASN A 4 -2.04 -0.01 5.55
N ILE A 5 -2.62 0.02 6.76
CA ILE A 5 -3.00 -1.16 7.53
C ILE A 5 -4.47 -1.00 7.92
N GLN A 6 -5.35 -1.78 7.30
CA GLN A 6 -6.78 -1.76 7.58
C GLN A 6 -7.13 -2.89 8.54
N ARG A 7 -7.66 -2.55 9.70
CA ARG A 7 -8.08 -3.52 10.72
C ARG A 7 -9.59 -3.80 10.57
N TYR A 8 -10.04 -4.97 11.06
CA TYR A 8 -11.45 -5.38 11.06
C TYR A 8 -12.09 -5.55 9.67
N SER A 9 -11.31 -5.96 8.68
CA SER A 9 -11.86 -6.33 7.37
C SER A 9 -12.59 -7.67 7.39
N THR A 10 -13.66 -7.78 6.62
CA THR A 10 -14.50 -8.99 6.49
C THR A 10 -14.65 -9.49 5.06
N HIS A 11 -14.06 -8.80 4.09
CA HIS A 11 -14.20 -9.11 2.66
C HIS A 11 -12.92 -9.64 2.01
N ASP A 12 -11.76 -9.43 2.65
CA ASP A 12 -10.43 -9.77 2.14
C ASP A 12 -9.99 -11.19 2.56
N GLY A 13 -10.94 -12.12 2.68
CA GLY A 13 -10.77 -13.50 3.11
C GLY A 13 -11.72 -13.94 4.24
N PRO A 14 -11.66 -15.20 4.69
CA PRO A 14 -12.52 -15.72 5.75
C PRO A 14 -12.19 -15.10 7.12
N GLY A 15 -13.20 -14.97 7.97
CA GLY A 15 -13.06 -14.42 9.32
C GLY A 15 -12.78 -12.92 9.35
N ILE A 16 -12.47 -12.40 10.54
CA ILE A 16 -12.05 -11.00 10.72
C ILE A 16 -10.57 -10.90 10.40
N ARG A 17 -10.17 -9.90 9.60
CA ARG A 17 -8.81 -9.79 9.10
C ARG A 17 -8.23 -8.40 9.31
N THR A 18 -6.91 -8.35 9.45
CA THR A 18 -6.14 -7.12 9.21
C THR A 18 -5.47 -7.24 7.86
N VAL A 19 -5.70 -6.24 7.02
CA VAL A 19 -5.14 -6.15 5.68
C VAL A 19 -3.94 -5.21 5.71
N VAL A 20 -2.78 -5.74 5.32
CA VAL A 20 -1.56 -4.94 5.16
C VAL A 20 -1.38 -4.66 3.68
N PHE A 21 -1.41 -3.38 3.32
CA PHE A 21 -1.34 -2.96 1.94
C PHE A 21 0.09 -2.58 1.54
N LEU A 22 0.71 -3.39 0.68
CA LEU A 22 2.05 -3.19 0.17
C LEU A 22 2.07 -2.28 -1.06
N LYS A 23 3.15 -1.50 -1.18
CA LYS A 23 3.46 -0.71 -2.38
C LYS A 23 4.19 -1.52 -3.45
N GLY A 24 4.18 -1.03 -4.67
CA GLY A 24 4.65 -1.68 -5.88
C GLY A 24 3.59 -2.56 -6.55
N CYS A 25 3.42 -2.40 -7.86
CA CYS A 25 2.75 -3.37 -8.72
C CYS A 25 3.50 -3.48 -10.05
N SER A 26 3.56 -4.68 -10.63
CA SER A 26 4.13 -4.88 -11.97
C SER A 26 3.17 -4.46 -13.09
N LEU A 27 1.93 -4.13 -12.75
CA LEU A 27 0.86 -3.75 -13.67
C LEU A 27 0.42 -2.30 -13.44
N GLY A 28 0.13 -1.60 -14.54
CA GLY A 28 -0.48 -0.28 -14.57
C GLY A 28 -1.93 -0.37 -15.06
N CYS A 29 -2.81 -0.95 -14.26
CA CYS A 29 -4.22 -1.14 -14.63
C CYS A 29 -4.97 0.20 -14.76
N ARG A 30 -5.85 0.30 -15.77
CA ARG A 30 -6.67 1.52 -16.00
C ARG A 30 -7.65 1.79 -14.86
N TRP A 31 -8.19 0.73 -14.26
CA TRP A 31 -9.07 0.75 -13.09
C TRP A 31 -8.41 -0.02 -11.95
N CYS A 32 -7.28 0.51 -11.49
CA CYS A 32 -6.60 -0.04 -10.32
C CYS A 32 -7.46 0.23 -9.08
N GLN A 33 -7.69 -0.79 -8.26
CA GLN A 33 -8.39 -0.66 -6.99
C GLN A 33 -7.55 0.09 -5.94
N ASN A 34 -6.22 -0.09 -6.00
CA ASN A 34 -5.25 0.52 -5.10
C ASN A 34 -4.23 1.36 -5.90
N PRO A 35 -4.62 2.44 -6.60
CA PRO A 35 -3.70 3.25 -7.41
C PRO A 35 -2.49 3.79 -6.61
N GLU A 36 -2.65 3.98 -5.30
CA GLU A 36 -1.64 4.38 -4.30
C GLU A 36 -0.46 3.41 -4.21
N SER A 37 -0.72 2.15 -4.54
CA SER A 37 0.27 1.07 -4.50
C SER A 37 1.17 1.04 -5.72
N ARG A 38 0.88 1.78 -6.80
CA ARG A 38 1.59 1.61 -8.08
C ARG A 38 3.08 1.93 -7.96
N ALA A 39 3.41 3.05 -7.31
CA ALA A 39 4.79 3.42 -7.04
C ALA A 39 5.40 2.46 -6.01
N ARG A 40 6.65 2.05 -6.22
CA ARG A 40 7.39 1.19 -5.29
C ARG A 40 7.92 1.96 -4.07
N THR A 41 8.20 3.24 -4.28
CA THR A 41 8.67 4.19 -3.27
C THR A 41 7.52 5.06 -2.80
N GLN A 42 7.77 5.90 -1.80
CA GLN A 42 6.86 6.98 -1.43
C GLN A 42 6.54 7.85 -2.64
N ASP A 43 5.30 8.32 -2.71
CA ASP A 43 4.80 9.16 -3.79
C ASP A 43 3.66 10.05 -3.25
N LEU A 44 3.21 11.02 -4.04
CA LEU A 44 2.14 11.94 -3.67
C LEU A 44 0.79 11.47 -4.20
N LEU A 45 -0.23 11.52 -3.35
CA LEU A 45 -1.62 11.44 -3.75
C LEU A 45 -2.19 12.85 -3.79
N TYR A 46 -2.94 13.15 -4.85
CA TYR A 46 -3.56 14.46 -5.02
C TYR A 46 -5.01 14.33 -5.47
N ASP A 47 -5.92 14.91 -4.69
CA ASP A 47 -7.32 15.09 -5.03
C ASP A 47 -7.66 16.58 -5.13
N ALA A 48 -7.81 17.06 -6.36
CA ALA A 48 -8.13 18.45 -6.63
C ALA A 48 -9.44 18.91 -6.00
N ARG A 49 -10.39 18.00 -5.76
CA ARG A 49 -11.71 18.32 -5.18
C ARG A 49 -11.62 18.77 -3.71
N LEU A 50 -10.59 18.31 -3.01
CA LEU A 50 -10.35 18.66 -1.60
C LEU A 50 -9.41 19.88 -1.47
N CYS A 51 -8.84 20.36 -2.57
CA CYS A 51 -7.84 21.41 -2.56
C CYS A 51 -8.50 22.78 -2.35
N LEU A 52 -8.11 23.50 -1.30
CA LEU A 52 -8.65 24.83 -1.03
C LEU A 52 -8.18 25.84 -2.09
N GLU A 53 -9.11 26.66 -2.55
CA GLU A 53 -8.83 27.81 -3.39
C GLU A 53 -7.92 28.80 -2.65
N GLY A 54 -6.91 29.36 -3.35
CA GLY A 54 -5.94 30.29 -2.76
C GLY A 54 -4.91 29.71 -1.78
N CYS A 55 -4.92 28.41 -1.48
CA CYS A 55 -3.93 27.81 -0.58
C CYS A 55 -2.57 27.57 -1.27
N GLU A 56 -1.47 28.05 -0.69
CA GLU A 56 -0.13 27.95 -1.29
C GLU A 56 0.87 27.13 -0.46
N LEU A 57 0.42 26.47 0.62
CA LEU A 57 1.31 25.83 1.59
C LEU A 57 2.25 24.80 0.96
N CYS A 58 1.71 23.88 0.15
CA CYS A 58 2.49 22.85 -0.52
C CYS A 58 3.44 23.43 -1.60
N ALA A 59 2.99 24.42 -2.37
CA ALA A 59 3.82 25.12 -3.36
C ALA A 59 4.97 25.89 -2.70
N LYS A 60 4.75 26.46 -1.50
CA LYS A 60 5.81 27.11 -0.70
C LYS A 60 6.75 26.11 -0.04
N ALA A 61 6.25 24.95 0.38
CA ALA A 61 7.04 23.91 1.01
C ALA A 61 7.99 23.22 0.01
N ALA A 62 7.56 23.02 -1.24
CA ALA A 62 8.35 22.37 -2.27
C ALA A 62 8.20 23.06 -3.64
N PRO A 63 8.72 24.29 -3.81
CA PRO A 63 8.51 25.12 -5.00
C PRO A 63 9.15 24.56 -6.28
N GLU A 64 10.15 23.67 -6.15
CA GLU A 64 10.81 23.03 -7.29
C GLU A 64 9.96 21.95 -7.96
N VAL A 65 8.96 21.42 -7.24
CA VAL A 65 8.18 20.25 -7.67
C VAL A 65 6.67 20.47 -7.63
N ILE A 66 6.19 21.52 -6.96
CA ILE A 66 4.77 21.87 -6.90
C ILE A 66 4.55 23.29 -7.42
N GLU A 67 3.76 23.40 -8.47
CA GLU A 67 3.30 24.68 -9.02
C GLU A 67 1.78 24.81 -8.83
N ARG A 68 1.33 25.99 -8.40
CA ARG A 68 -0.09 26.30 -8.31
C ARG A 68 -0.61 26.64 -9.70
N ALA A 69 -1.64 25.91 -10.14
CA ALA A 69 -2.36 26.17 -11.39
C ALA A 69 -3.77 26.73 -11.08
N LEU A 70 -4.45 27.24 -12.12
CA LEU A 70 -5.81 27.80 -12.02
C LEU A 70 -6.79 26.88 -11.28
N ASN A 71 -6.75 25.57 -11.58
CA ASN A 71 -7.70 24.58 -11.04
C ASN A 71 -7.02 23.47 -10.21
N GLY A 72 -5.91 23.78 -9.54
CA GLY A 72 -5.25 22.81 -8.66
C GLY A 72 -3.73 22.95 -8.62
N LEU A 73 -3.05 21.80 -8.60
CA LEU A 73 -1.60 21.70 -8.54
C LEU A 73 -1.05 20.98 -9.78
N LEU A 74 0.02 21.51 -10.34
CA LEU A 74 0.91 20.77 -11.21
C LEU A 74 2.03 20.17 -10.36
N ILE A 75 2.18 18.85 -10.40
CA ILE A 75 3.15 18.10 -9.60
C ILE A 75 4.18 17.48 -10.55
N HIS A 76 5.41 17.98 -10.50
CA HIS A 76 6.56 17.49 -11.28
C HIS A 76 7.14 16.24 -10.60
N ARG A 77 6.44 15.11 -10.76
CA ARG A 77 6.75 13.84 -10.07
C ARG A 77 8.15 13.31 -10.39
N GLU A 78 8.67 13.61 -11.57
CA GLU A 78 10.00 13.22 -12.02
C GLU A 78 11.15 13.92 -11.28
N LYS A 79 10.85 15.01 -10.56
CA LYS A 79 11.81 15.78 -9.74
C LYS A 79 11.67 15.51 -8.25
N LEU A 80 10.71 14.68 -7.84
CA LEU A 80 10.48 14.40 -6.42
C LEU A 80 11.72 13.73 -5.81
N THR A 81 12.08 14.20 -4.61
CA THR A 81 13.15 13.63 -3.80
C THR A 81 12.61 13.30 -2.41
N PRO A 82 13.31 12.50 -1.60
CA PRO A 82 12.91 12.24 -0.22
C PRO A 82 12.73 13.52 0.61
N GLU A 83 13.57 14.54 0.41
CA GLU A 83 13.49 15.82 1.12
C GLU A 83 12.19 16.57 0.81
N HIS A 84 11.77 16.55 -0.46
CA HIS A 84 10.48 17.10 -0.88
C HIS A 84 9.32 16.37 -0.20
N LEU A 85 9.36 15.04 -0.16
CA LEU A 85 8.33 14.25 0.50
C LEU A 85 8.27 14.56 2.00
N THR A 86 9.41 14.68 2.68
CA THR A 86 9.47 15.10 4.08
C THR A 86 8.84 16.48 4.28
N ALA A 87 9.16 17.45 3.43
CA ALA A 87 8.60 18.81 3.53
C ALA A 87 7.07 18.85 3.27
N LEU A 88 6.56 17.90 2.49
CA LEU A 88 5.15 17.81 2.12
C LEU A 88 4.31 16.96 3.07
N THR A 89 4.94 16.15 3.94
CA THR A 89 4.25 15.39 4.98
C THR A 89 3.48 16.34 5.90
N ASP A 90 2.18 16.09 6.08
CA ASP A 90 1.25 16.87 6.90
C ASP A 90 1.13 18.37 6.56
N CYS A 91 1.69 18.82 5.43
CA CYS A 91 1.63 20.23 5.03
C CYS A 91 0.23 20.67 4.55
N CYS A 92 -0.59 19.72 4.08
CA CYS A 92 -1.89 20.00 3.49
C CYS A 92 -3.00 19.87 4.54
N PRO A 93 -3.65 20.98 4.95
CA PRO A 93 -4.65 20.95 6.02
C PRO A 93 -5.91 20.16 5.65
N THR A 94 -6.26 20.09 4.36
CA THR A 94 -7.42 19.32 3.88
C THR A 94 -7.06 17.91 3.43
N GLN A 95 -5.78 17.53 3.51
CA GLN A 95 -5.28 16.25 2.98
C GLN A 95 -5.56 16.05 1.48
N ALA A 96 -5.79 17.15 0.75
CA ALA A 96 -5.90 17.12 -0.71
C ALA A 96 -4.60 16.64 -1.36
N LEU A 97 -3.46 16.94 -0.74
CA LEU A 97 -2.15 16.42 -1.10
C LEU A 97 -1.60 15.63 0.08
N THR A 98 -1.30 14.36 -0.12
CA THR A 98 -0.83 13.46 0.94
C THR A 98 0.35 12.64 0.47
N VAL A 99 1.37 12.52 1.31
CA VAL A 99 2.50 11.62 1.08
C VAL A 99 2.03 10.19 1.37
N CYS A 100 2.15 9.32 0.39
CA CYS A 100 1.69 7.93 0.46
C CYS A 100 2.88 6.96 0.46
N GLY A 101 3.01 6.26 1.58
CA GLY A 101 3.98 5.20 1.75
C GLY A 101 4.79 5.40 3.02
N GLU A 102 4.97 4.30 3.75
CA GLU A 102 5.69 4.27 5.02
C GLU A 102 6.66 3.09 5.00
N VAL A 103 7.89 3.35 5.44
CA VAL A 103 8.86 2.30 5.74
C VAL A 103 8.55 1.79 7.13
N LYS A 104 8.08 0.54 7.22
CA LYS A 104 7.91 -0.18 8.47
C LYS A 104 8.63 -1.51 8.40
N SER A 105 9.22 -1.90 9.52
CA SER A 105 9.73 -3.24 9.75
C SER A 105 8.59 -4.26 9.88
N VAL A 106 8.93 -5.53 9.71
CA VAL A 106 8.00 -6.65 9.97
C VAL A 106 7.48 -6.60 11.41
N GLU A 107 8.35 -6.29 12.37
CA GLU A 107 8.01 -6.20 13.79
C GLU A 107 6.95 -5.12 14.07
N GLU A 108 7.12 -3.92 13.52
CA GLU A 108 6.16 -2.82 13.68
C GLU A 108 4.78 -3.15 13.07
N ILE A 109 4.78 -3.80 11.91
CA ILE A 109 3.55 -4.24 11.24
C ILE A 109 2.87 -5.33 12.08
N MET A 110 3.61 -6.36 12.48
CA MET A 110 3.07 -7.48 13.26
C MET A 110 2.58 -7.04 14.63
N THR A 111 3.23 -6.06 15.26
CA THR A 111 2.75 -5.43 16.49
C THR A 111 1.34 -4.85 16.31
N THR A 112 1.03 -4.30 15.14
CA THR A 112 -0.31 -3.78 14.83
C THR A 112 -1.28 -4.91 14.50
N VAL A 113 -0.88 -5.87 13.66
CA VAL A 113 -1.70 -7.02 13.24
C VAL A 113 -2.16 -7.84 14.44
N LEU A 114 -1.26 -8.11 15.40
CA LEU A 114 -1.53 -8.96 16.56
C LEU A 114 -2.45 -8.31 17.61
N ARG A 115 -2.70 -6.99 17.53
CA ARG A 115 -3.69 -6.32 18.41
C ARG A 115 -5.08 -6.92 18.27
N ASP A 116 -5.41 -7.46 17.10
CA ASP A 116 -6.72 -8.06 16.84
C ASP A 116 -6.71 -9.60 16.93
N LYS A 117 -5.64 -10.21 17.45
CA LYS A 117 -5.56 -11.67 17.65
C LYS A 117 -6.78 -12.28 18.35
N PRO A 118 -7.35 -11.67 19.41
CA PRO A 118 -8.56 -12.20 20.04
C PRO A 118 -9.77 -12.33 19.10
N PHE A 119 -9.84 -11.52 18.04
CA PHE A 119 -10.89 -11.62 17.02
C PHE A 119 -10.58 -12.72 16.00
N TYR A 120 -9.30 -12.88 15.64
CA TYR A 120 -8.86 -13.95 14.75
C TYR A 120 -9.12 -15.32 15.38
N ASP A 121 -8.78 -15.50 16.65
CA ASP A 121 -8.96 -16.77 17.38
C ASP A 121 -10.44 -17.20 17.44
N ARG A 122 -11.38 -16.26 17.43
CA ARG A 122 -12.83 -16.54 17.40
C ARG A 122 -13.40 -16.75 15.99
N SER A 123 -12.83 -16.08 15.00
CA SER A 123 -13.40 -16.04 13.64
C SER A 123 -12.67 -16.93 12.63
N GLY A 124 -11.50 -17.47 12.99
CA GLY A 124 -10.60 -18.18 12.08
C GLY A 124 -9.89 -17.26 11.06
N GLY A 125 -9.90 -15.94 11.30
CA GLY A 125 -9.26 -14.94 10.43
C GLY A 125 -7.78 -14.71 10.73
N GLY A 126 -7.26 -13.55 10.32
CA GLY A 126 -5.85 -13.21 10.52
C GLY A 126 -5.33 -12.12 9.60
N LEU A 127 -4.20 -12.37 8.95
CA LEU A 127 -3.53 -11.41 8.06
C LEU A 127 -3.98 -11.62 6.61
N THR A 128 -4.23 -10.52 5.89
CA THR A 128 -4.22 -10.52 4.42
C THR A 128 -3.17 -9.55 3.91
N LEU A 129 -2.31 -9.99 2.97
CA LEU A 129 -1.47 -9.09 2.22
C LEU A 129 -2.22 -8.62 0.96
N SER A 130 -2.30 -7.31 0.75
CA SER A 130 -2.96 -6.69 -0.40
C SER A 130 -2.17 -5.46 -0.87
N GLY A 131 -2.78 -4.60 -1.69
CA GLY A 131 -2.19 -3.39 -2.25
C GLY A 131 -2.02 -3.51 -3.75
N GLY A 132 -0.78 -3.43 -4.20
CA GLY A 132 -0.44 -3.61 -5.61
C GLY A 132 -0.27 -5.08 -5.93
N GLU A 133 0.98 -5.51 -6.06
CA GLU A 133 1.35 -6.91 -6.12
C GLU A 133 2.26 -7.19 -4.93
N PRO A 134 1.79 -7.87 -3.86
CA PRO A 134 2.59 -8.12 -2.65
C PRO A 134 3.97 -8.72 -2.94
N PHE A 135 4.06 -9.61 -3.94
CA PHE A 135 5.31 -10.25 -4.32
C PHE A 135 6.27 -9.35 -5.13
N MET A 136 5.96 -8.07 -5.32
CA MET A 136 6.95 -7.05 -5.70
C MET A 136 7.88 -6.69 -4.54
N GLN A 137 7.55 -7.10 -3.32
CA GLN A 137 8.40 -7.03 -2.13
C GLN A 137 8.53 -8.43 -1.51
N PRO A 138 9.21 -9.38 -2.20
CA PRO A 138 9.16 -10.80 -1.85
C PRO A 138 9.66 -11.09 -0.43
N GLU A 139 10.72 -10.42 0.02
CA GLU A 139 11.29 -10.62 1.36
C GLU A 139 10.31 -10.16 2.46
N MET A 140 9.69 -8.99 2.27
CA MET A 140 8.70 -8.46 3.22
C MET A 140 7.44 -9.33 3.25
N ALA A 141 6.93 -9.74 2.08
CA ALA A 141 5.75 -10.58 1.99
C ALA A 141 5.98 -11.93 2.68
N MET A 142 7.08 -12.61 2.38
CA MET A 142 7.46 -13.87 3.03
C MET A 142 7.57 -13.71 4.55
N ALA A 143 8.30 -12.69 5.03
CA ALA A 143 8.52 -12.50 6.45
C ALA A 143 7.22 -12.20 7.22
N LEU A 144 6.30 -11.42 6.65
CA LEU A 144 4.99 -11.16 7.26
C LEU A 144 4.11 -12.42 7.31
N LEU A 145 4.11 -13.21 6.24
CA LEU A 145 3.36 -14.46 6.16
C LEU A 145 3.91 -15.48 7.15
N GLN A 146 5.23 -15.66 7.19
CA GLN A 146 5.91 -16.54 8.13
C GLN A 146 5.61 -16.13 9.58
N ALA A 147 5.82 -14.87 9.94
CA ALA A 147 5.58 -14.39 11.31
C ALA A 147 4.10 -14.54 11.73
N SER A 148 3.17 -14.37 10.78
CA SER A 148 1.74 -14.59 11.02
C SER A 148 1.40 -16.06 11.25
N HIS A 149 1.96 -16.94 10.42
CA HIS A 149 1.79 -18.38 10.57
C HIS A 149 2.38 -18.88 11.90
N GLU A 150 3.57 -18.41 12.29
CA GLU A 150 4.20 -18.71 13.59
C GLU A 150 3.38 -18.19 14.78
N ALA A 151 2.67 -17.06 14.62
CA ALA A 151 1.72 -16.54 15.60
C ALA A 151 0.37 -17.28 15.62
N GLY A 152 0.20 -18.30 14.77
CA GLY A 152 -0.99 -19.15 14.69
C GLY A 152 -2.23 -18.42 14.20
N ILE A 153 -2.08 -17.48 13.25
CA ILE A 153 -3.19 -16.78 12.61
C ILE A 153 -3.25 -17.11 11.12
N HIS A 154 -4.46 -17.16 10.56
CA HIS A 154 -4.64 -17.51 9.14
C HIS A 154 -4.05 -16.41 8.25
N THR A 155 -3.37 -16.82 7.20
CA THR A 155 -2.72 -15.96 6.20
C THR A 155 -3.47 -15.99 4.87
N ALA A 156 -3.60 -14.85 4.22
CA ALA A 156 -4.12 -14.76 2.86
C ALA A 156 -3.33 -13.75 2.04
N VAL A 157 -3.32 -13.91 0.73
CA VAL A 157 -2.67 -12.97 -0.19
C VAL A 157 -3.60 -12.65 -1.35
N GLU A 158 -3.87 -11.37 -1.54
CA GLU A 158 -4.47 -10.83 -2.77
C GLU A 158 -3.35 -10.53 -3.76
N THR A 159 -3.39 -11.18 -4.93
CA THR A 159 -2.29 -11.12 -5.89
C THR A 159 -2.80 -11.19 -7.33
N CYS A 160 -2.14 -10.47 -8.24
CA CYS A 160 -2.40 -10.60 -9.67
C CYS A 160 -1.49 -11.65 -10.32
N LEU A 161 -0.58 -12.26 -9.55
CA LEU A 161 0.38 -13.29 -9.95
C LEU A 161 1.31 -12.88 -11.11
N HIS A 162 1.35 -11.59 -11.47
CA HIS A 162 2.19 -11.07 -12.55
C HIS A 162 3.60 -10.74 -12.04
N VAL A 163 4.30 -11.73 -11.50
CA VAL A 163 5.70 -11.66 -11.06
C VAL A 163 6.42 -12.98 -11.37
N PRO A 164 7.76 -12.99 -11.42
CA PRO A 164 8.50 -14.24 -11.52
C PRO A 164 8.18 -15.19 -10.37
N TRP A 165 7.98 -16.49 -10.67
CA TRP A 165 7.65 -17.51 -9.67
C TRP A 165 8.62 -17.56 -8.47
N LYS A 166 9.90 -17.25 -8.70
CA LYS A 166 10.93 -17.17 -7.65
C LYS A 166 10.60 -16.18 -6.52
N TYR A 167 9.71 -15.20 -6.76
CA TYR A 167 9.27 -14.25 -5.74
C TYR A 167 8.09 -14.77 -4.90
N ILE A 168 7.34 -15.74 -5.44
CA ILE A 168 6.17 -16.34 -4.78
C ILE A 168 6.56 -17.61 -4.03
N ALA A 169 7.38 -18.46 -4.67
CA ALA A 169 7.70 -19.80 -4.20
C ALA A 169 8.17 -19.89 -2.74
N PRO A 170 9.05 -18.98 -2.24
CA PRO A 170 9.49 -19.02 -0.84
C PRO A 170 8.37 -18.81 0.18
N SER A 171 7.29 -18.11 -0.18
CA SER A 171 6.19 -17.80 0.73
C SER A 171 5.12 -18.88 0.78
N LEU A 172 5.10 -19.83 -0.16
CA LEU A 172 4.05 -20.86 -0.27
C LEU A 172 3.79 -21.66 1.01
N PRO A 173 4.81 -22.05 1.81
CA PRO A 173 4.57 -22.80 3.05
C PRO A 173 3.79 -22.02 4.11
N TYR A 174 3.66 -20.70 3.96
CA TYR A 174 3.06 -19.80 4.93
C TYR A 174 1.81 -19.11 4.38
N ILE A 175 1.20 -19.65 3.32
CA ILE A 175 -0.02 -19.09 2.71
C ILE A 175 -1.14 -20.13 2.79
N ASP A 176 -2.18 -19.80 3.55
CA ASP A 176 -3.37 -20.65 3.65
C ASP A 176 -4.36 -20.40 2.51
N LEU A 177 -4.42 -19.16 1.99
CA LEU A 177 -5.37 -18.77 0.95
C LEU A 177 -4.78 -17.79 -0.07
N PHE A 178 -4.99 -18.10 -1.34
CA PHE A 178 -4.79 -17.17 -2.44
C PHE A 178 -6.10 -16.56 -2.90
N LEU A 179 -6.13 -15.24 -3.01
CA LEU A 179 -7.17 -14.47 -3.69
C LEU A 179 -6.56 -13.92 -4.97
N ALA A 180 -6.66 -14.72 -6.05
CA ALA A 180 -5.97 -14.43 -7.30
C ALA A 180 -6.85 -13.62 -8.27
N ASP A 181 -6.34 -12.48 -8.69
CA ASP A 181 -6.98 -11.58 -9.64
C ASP A 181 -6.60 -11.90 -11.09
N LEU A 182 -7.59 -12.15 -11.94
CA LEU A 182 -7.37 -12.26 -13.38
C LEU A 182 -7.55 -10.90 -14.06
N LYS A 183 -6.44 -10.24 -14.39
CA LYS A 183 -6.44 -8.89 -14.97
C LYS A 183 -6.30 -8.92 -16.50
N THR A 184 -7.30 -8.41 -17.24
CA THR A 184 -7.34 -8.49 -18.72
C THR A 184 -6.99 -7.17 -19.45
N ARG A 185 -7.05 -6.02 -18.79
CA ARG A 185 -6.77 -4.69 -19.40
C ARG A 185 -5.74 -3.88 -18.61
N CYS A 186 -4.57 -4.48 -18.39
CA CYS A 186 -3.45 -3.82 -17.72
C CYS A 186 -2.24 -3.74 -18.66
N ARG A 187 -1.54 -2.61 -18.64
CA ARG A 187 -0.20 -2.48 -19.23
C ARG A 187 0.83 -2.86 -18.18
N ARG A 188 2.06 -3.16 -18.60
CA ARG A 188 3.18 -3.21 -17.65
C ARG A 188 3.36 -1.84 -17.00
N ALA A 189 3.52 -1.83 -15.68
CA ALA A 189 3.96 -0.62 -14.99
C ALA A 189 5.40 -0.33 -15.46
N VAL A 190 5.62 0.89 -15.95
CA VAL A 190 6.95 1.43 -16.23
C VAL A 190 7.52 1.96 -14.94
#